data_AF-A0A662DZA8-F1
#
_entry.id   AF-A0A662DZA8-F1
#
_cell.length_a   1.000
_cell.length_b   1.000
_cell.length_c   1.000
_cell.angle_alpha   90.00
_cell.angle_beta   90.00
_cell.angle_gamma   90.00
#
_symmetry.space_group_name_H-M   'P 1'
#
loop_
_entity.id
_entity.type
_entity.pdbx_description
1 polymer ?
#
loop_
_entity_poly.entity_id
_entity_poly.type
_entity_poly.pdbx_seq_one_letter_code
_entity_poly.pdbx_strand_id
1 'polypeptide(L)'
;MGVSFADFDRDGDLDLHVTRMSSTAGRRILSRLGGGELPSRERLETMAVGNALYRNDGTGHFTDASNEAGPFGAGWAWGGGFVEIDNDGWPDVYTPNGFISGSKLHDT
;
A
#
# COMPACT_ATOMS: atom_id res chain seq x y z
N MET A 1 -4.31 -2.70 11.29
CA MET A 1 -3.81 -3.59 10.21
C MET A 1 -4.94 -4.51 9.80
N GLY A 2 -4.97 -4.87 8.54
CA GLY A 2 -6.08 -5.56 7.92
C GLY A 2 -5.94 -5.64 6.42
N VAL A 3 -6.89 -6.31 5.81
CA VAL A 3 -6.98 -6.53 4.37
C VAL A 3 -8.37 -6.12 3.91
N SER A 4 -8.46 -5.51 2.74
CA SER A 4 -9.71 -5.21 2.05
C SER A 4 -9.61 -5.62 0.60
N PHE A 5 -10.77 -5.89 -0.01
CA PHE A 5 -10.89 -6.30 -1.41
C PHE A 5 -11.84 -5.35 -2.14
N ALA A 6 -11.49 -5.00 -3.37
CA ALA A 6 -12.34 -4.31 -4.34
C ALA A 6 -11.73 -4.47 -5.72
N ASP A 7 -12.51 -4.20 -6.76
CA ASP A 7 -12.04 -4.12 -8.14
C ASP A 7 -11.65 -2.66 -8.43
N PHE A 8 -10.38 -2.30 -8.18
CA PHE A 8 -9.96 -0.88 -8.15
C PHE A 8 -9.73 -0.31 -9.55
N ASP A 9 -9.50 -1.16 -10.54
CA ASP A 9 -9.29 -0.77 -11.93
C ASP A 9 -10.42 -1.19 -12.89
N ARG A 10 -11.47 -1.82 -12.36
CA ARG A 10 -12.71 -2.21 -13.06
C ARG A 10 -12.47 -3.24 -14.17
N ASP A 11 -11.51 -4.13 -13.96
CA ASP A 11 -11.25 -5.24 -14.87
C ASP A 11 -12.11 -6.48 -14.58
N GLY A 12 -12.85 -6.47 -13.46
CA GLY A 12 -13.77 -7.52 -13.04
C GLY A 12 -13.16 -8.51 -12.05
N ASP A 13 -11.89 -8.36 -11.70
CA ASP A 13 -11.19 -9.18 -10.72
C ASP A 13 -11.07 -8.45 -9.37
N LEU A 14 -11.12 -9.20 -8.26
CA LEU A 14 -10.94 -8.60 -6.95
C LEU A 14 -9.45 -8.40 -6.64
N ASP A 15 -9.09 -7.16 -6.38
CA ASP A 15 -7.77 -6.72 -5.95
C ASP A 15 -7.65 -6.67 -4.43
N LEU A 16 -6.43 -6.43 -3.95
CA LEU A 16 -6.07 -6.54 -2.55
C LEU A 16 -5.40 -5.27 -2.04
N HIS A 17 -5.99 -4.64 -1.04
CA HIS A 17 -5.32 -3.61 -0.26
C HIS A 17 -4.89 -4.19 1.10
N VAL A 18 -3.59 -4.07 1.41
CA VAL A 18 -2.98 -4.59 2.64
C VAL A 18 -2.45 -3.44 3.49
N THR A 19 -3.07 -3.27 4.65
CA THR A 19 -2.71 -2.21 5.59
C THR A 19 -1.69 -2.72 6.60
N ARG A 20 -0.53 -2.06 6.64
CA ARG A 20 0.66 -2.51 7.37
C ARG A 20 1.23 -1.39 8.24
N MET A 21 2.23 -1.75 9.04
CA MET A 21 3.02 -0.79 9.80
C MET A 21 4.22 -0.34 8.97
N SER A 22 4.27 0.92 8.57
CA SER A 22 5.53 1.53 8.15
C SER A 22 6.44 1.69 9.36
N SER A 23 7.72 1.30 9.24
CA SER A 23 8.66 1.31 10.37
C SER A 23 9.91 2.11 10.06
N THR A 24 10.06 3.26 10.71
CA THR A 24 11.32 4.02 10.72
C THR A 24 12.45 3.19 11.29
N ALA A 25 12.17 2.34 12.29
CA ALA A 25 13.14 1.40 12.83
C ALA A 25 13.52 0.33 11.78
N GLY A 26 12.55 -0.22 11.06
CA GLY A 26 12.77 -1.15 9.96
C GLY A 26 13.69 -0.54 8.91
N ARG A 27 13.37 0.65 8.40
CA ARG A 27 14.24 1.38 7.45
C ARG A 27 15.66 1.60 7.98
N ARG A 28 15.82 1.92 9.27
CA ARG A 28 17.14 2.10 9.94
C ARG A 28 17.90 0.79 10.15
N ILE A 29 17.22 -0.33 10.25
CA ILE A 29 17.84 -1.66 10.35
C ILE A 29 18.29 -2.07 8.96
N LEU A 30 17.42 -1.93 7.95
CA LEU A 30 17.73 -2.23 6.56
C LEU A 30 18.94 -1.44 6.05
N SER A 31 19.06 -0.16 6.41
CA SER A 31 20.21 0.67 6.03
C SER A 31 21.54 0.22 6.66
N ARG A 32 21.52 -0.71 7.61
CA ARG A 32 22.70 -1.26 8.29
C ARG A 32 22.94 -2.73 7.98
N LEU A 33 22.05 -3.37 7.21
CA LEU A 33 22.27 -4.73 6.74
C LEU A 33 23.42 -4.71 5.72
N GLY A 34 24.48 -5.45 6.01
CA GLY A 34 25.64 -5.64 5.15
C GLY A 34 26.36 -6.94 5.51
N GLY A 35 26.82 -7.66 4.49
CA GLY A 35 27.42 -9.00 4.61
C GLY A 35 26.39 -10.13 4.59
N GLY A 36 26.79 -11.28 4.02
CA GLY A 36 25.97 -12.49 3.87
C GLY A 36 25.13 -12.54 2.59
N GLU A 37 24.55 -13.71 2.31
CA GLU A 37 23.49 -13.86 1.29
C GLU A 37 22.19 -13.25 1.83
N LEU A 38 21.88 -12.04 1.36
CA LEU A 38 20.62 -11.36 1.66
C LEU A 38 19.70 -11.38 0.43
N PRO A 39 18.38 -11.37 0.63
CA PRO A 39 17.44 -11.05 -0.45
C PRO A 39 17.74 -9.69 -1.08
N SER A 40 17.19 -9.45 -2.27
CA SER A 40 17.34 -8.16 -2.94
C SER A 40 16.91 -7.02 -2.02
N ARG A 41 17.60 -5.88 -2.12
CA ARG A 41 17.32 -4.69 -1.32
C ARG A 41 15.87 -4.23 -1.45
N GLU A 42 15.32 -4.32 -2.65
CA GLU A 42 13.92 -4.04 -2.95
C GLU A 42 12.97 -4.93 -2.11
N ARG A 43 13.24 -6.25 -2.06
CA ARG A 43 12.45 -7.19 -1.25
C ARG A 43 12.58 -6.95 0.26
N LEU A 44 13.71 -6.39 0.69
CA LEU A 44 13.89 -6.00 2.08
C LEU A 44 13.14 -4.69 2.39
N GLU A 45 13.17 -3.72 1.48
CA GLU A 45 12.47 -2.44 1.61
C GLU A 45 10.95 -2.62 1.66
N THR A 46 10.37 -3.56 0.92
CA THR A 46 8.94 -3.89 1.02
C THR A 46 8.52 -4.32 2.43
N MET A 47 9.43 -4.90 3.23
CA MET A 47 9.15 -5.25 4.64
C MET A 47 9.07 -4.04 5.57
N ALA A 48 9.47 -2.85 5.12
CA ALA A 48 9.49 -1.62 5.91
C ALA A 48 8.69 -0.45 5.32
N VAL A 49 8.19 -0.58 4.08
CA VAL A 49 7.56 0.51 3.31
C VAL A 49 6.23 1.00 3.90
N GLY A 50 5.41 0.12 4.47
CA GLY A 50 4.06 0.46 4.93
C GLY A 50 3.01 -0.27 4.11
N ASN A 51 1.92 0.39 3.70
CA ASN A 51 0.78 -0.22 3.02
C ASN A 51 1.12 -0.69 1.60
N ALA A 52 0.31 -1.58 1.03
CA ALA A 52 0.41 -1.94 -0.39
C ALA A 52 -0.96 -2.21 -1.02
N LEU A 53 -1.05 -1.90 -2.31
CA LEU A 53 -2.12 -2.30 -3.21
C LEU A 53 -1.57 -3.36 -4.16
N TYR A 54 -2.35 -4.43 -4.37
CA TYR A 54 -1.99 -5.47 -5.33
C TYR A 54 -3.13 -5.71 -6.30
N ARG A 55 -2.79 -5.68 -7.59
CA ARG A 55 -3.68 -6.02 -8.69
C ARG A 55 -3.71 -7.54 -8.93
N ASN A 56 -4.90 -8.12 -9.02
CA ASN A 56 -5.10 -9.50 -9.42
C ASN A 56 -5.20 -9.60 -10.95
N ASP A 57 -4.61 -10.63 -11.56
CA ASP A 57 -4.70 -10.86 -13.02
C ASP A 57 -5.81 -11.86 -13.43
N GLY A 58 -6.78 -12.07 -12.53
CA GLY A 58 -7.87 -13.04 -12.69
C GLY A 58 -7.47 -14.51 -12.52
N THR A 59 -6.17 -14.80 -12.39
CA THR A 59 -5.66 -16.15 -12.15
C THR A 59 -5.28 -16.39 -10.69
N GLY A 60 -5.50 -15.40 -9.82
CA GLY A 60 -5.07 -15.41 -8.42
C GLY A 60 -3.60 -15.04 -8.23
N HIS A 61 -2.96 -14.50 -9.27
CA HIS A 61 -1.62 -13.95 -9.19
C HIS A 61 -1.69 -12.43 -9.04
N PHE A 62 -0.88 -11.90 -8.11
CA PHE A 62 -0.98 -10.54 -7.61
C PHE A 62 0.30 -9.75 -7.88
N THR A 63 0.17 -8.57 -8.48
CA THR A 63 1.28 -7.65 -8.76
C THR A 63 1.15 -6.38 -7.92
N ASP A 64 2.27 -5.88 -7.38
CA ASP A 64 2.28 -4.64 -6.60
C ASP A 64 1.92 -3.44 -7.49
N ALA A 65 0.77 -2.83 -7.21
CA ALA A 65 0.23 -1.67 -7.91
C ALA A 65 0.27 -0.40 -7.03
N SER A 66 1.03 -0.41 -5.93
CA SER A 66 1.05 0.69 -4.95
C SER A 66 1.51 2.02 -5.55
N ASN A 67 2.33 2.00 -6.60
CA ASN A 67 2.77 3.23 -7.29
C ASN A 67 1.75 3.75 -8.31
N GLU A 68 0.79 2.93 -8.72
CA GLU A 68 -0.25 3.31 -9.69
C GLU A 68 -1.38 4.08 -9.01
N ALA A 69 -1.71 3.73 -7.76
CA ALA A 69 -2.70 4.43 -6.92
C ALA A 69 -2.18 5.74 -6.30
N GLY A 70 -1.25 6.42 -6.97
CA GLY A 70 -0.68 7.69 -6.51
C GLY A 70 0.20 7.56 -5.26
N PRO A 71 0.26 8.58 -4.38
CA PRO A 71 1.07 8.56 -3.16
C PRO A 71 0.46 7.62 -2.11
N PHE A 72 0.57 6.31 -2.34
CA PHE A 72 0.06 5.25 -1.47
C PHE A 72 0.88 5.04 -0.17
N GLY A 73 1.84 5.93 0.08
CA GLY A 73 2.71 5.94 1.25
C GLY A 73 2.02 6.42 2.51
N ALA A 74 0.86 5.86 2.87
CA ALA A 74 0.33 6.03 4.22
C ALA A 74 1.32 5.38 5.21
N GLY A 75 1.59 6.05 6.32
CA GLY A 75 2.55 5.60 7.33
C GLY A 75 2.05 4.36 8.08
N TRP A 76 2.08 4.40 9.42
CA TRP A 76 1.48 3.34 10.22
C TRP A 76 -0.05 3.39 10.08
N ALA A 77 -0.62 2.46 9.31
CA ALA A 77 -2.05 2.34 9.11
C ALA A 77 -2.76 1.56 10.23
N TRP A 78 -3.95 2.04 10.59
CA TRP A 78 -4.79 1.45 11.64
C TRP A 78 -5.84 0.51 11.04
N GLY A 79 -6.16 0.71 9.77
CA GLY A 79 -7.01 -0.12 8.93
C GLY A 79 -7.01 0.48 7.53
N GLY A 80 -8.03 0.15 6.75
CA GLY A 80 -8.21 0.70 5.42
C GLY A 80 -9.29 -0.05 4.66
N GLY A 81 -9.69 0.51 3.54
CA GLY A 81 -10.78 0.01 2.73
C GLY A 81 -10.88 0.73 1.41
N PHE A 82 -11.90 0.36 0.66
CA PHE A 82 -12.29 1.04 -0.57
C PHE A 82 -13.60 1.78 -0.33
N VAL A 83 -13.70 2.99 -0.87
CA VAL A 83 -14.88 3.86 -0.77
C VAL A 83 -14.87 4.79 -1.97
N GLU A 84 -16.03 5.09 -2.53
CA GLU A 84 -16.15 6.12 -3.57
C GLU A 84 -16.42 7.46 -2.87
N ILE A 85 -15.38 8.28 -2.70
CA ILE A 85 -15.45 9.53 -1.92
C ILE A 85 -15.93 10.69 -2.78
N ASP A 86 -15.50 10.76 -4.03
CA ASP A 86 -15.75 11.90 -4.92
C ASP A 86 -16.90 11.69 -5.92
N ASN A 87 -17.51 10.50 -5.88
CA ASN A 87 -18.64 10.10 -6.71
C ASN A 87 -18.32 9.99 -8.22
N ASP A 88 -17.09 9.63 -8.60
CA ASP A 88 -16.66 9.50 -10.00
C ASP A 88 -16.89 8.09 -10.63
N GLY A 89 -17.42 7.14 -9.85
CA GLY A 89 -17.66 5.76 -10.24
C GLY A 89 -16.44 4.84 -10.16
N TRP A 90 -15.34 5.27 -9.53
CA TRP A 90 -14.16 4.47 -9.23
C TRP A 90 -14.00 4.28 -7.71
N PRO A 91 -13.54 3.12 -7.23
CA PRO A 91 -13.26 2.94 -5.81
C PRO A 91 -11.96 3.63 -5.39
N ASP A 92 -12.04 4.57 -4.47
CA ASP A 92 -10.87 5.19 -3.84
C ASP A 92 -10.32 4.30 -2.73
N VAL A 93 -8.99 4.32 -2.57
CA VAL A 93 -8.34 3.64 -1.45
C VAL A 93 -8.20 4.56 -0.25
N TYR A 94 -8.87 4.22 0.84
CA TYR A 94 -8.78 4.95 2.10
C TYR A 94 -7.93 4.20 3.13
N THR A 95 -6.93 4.90 3.70
CA THR A 95 -6.01 4.34 4.71
C THR A 95 -5.82 5.27 5.92
N PRO A 96 -6.62 5.11 7.00
CA PRO A 96 -6.44 5.89 8.21
C PRO A 96 -5.10 5.54 8.86
N ASN A 97 -4.30 6.56 9.12
CA ASN A 97 -2.98 6.40 9.68
C ASN A 97 -2.66 7.51 10.69
N GLY A 98 -1.66 7.28 11.53
CA GLY A 98 -1.23 8.23 12.57
C GLY A 98 -0.25 9.31 12.08
N PHE A 99 -0.10 9.49 10.76
CA PHE A 99 0.85 10.42 10.15
C PHE A 99 0.11 11.51 9.36
N ILE A 100 0.71 12.69 9.31
CA ILE A 100 0.23 13.77 8.44
C ILE A 100 0.78 13.50 7.04
N SER A 101 -0.09 13.05 6.12
CA SER A 101 0.29 12.72 4.72
C SER A 101 0.23 13.91 3.76
N GLY A 102 -0.19 15.10 4.21
CA GLY A 102 -0.23 16.30 3.37
C GLY A 102 -0.45 17.59 4.17
N SER A 103 -0.17 18.75 3.55
CA SER A 103 -0.43 20.08 4.15
C SER A 103 -1.83 20.62 3.83
N LYS A 104 -2.53 20.03 2.85
CA LYS A 104 -3.88 20.38 2.42
C LYS A 104 -4.64 19.14 1.93
N LEU A 105 -5.95 19.17 2.15
CA LEU A 105 -6.94 18.12 1.91
C LEU A 105 -7.56 18.33 0.52
N HIS A 106 -6.74 18.32 -0.52
CA HIS A 106 -7.22 18.21 -1.89
C HIS A 106 -6.76 16.85 -2.38
N ASP A 107 -7.69 15.91 -2.32
CA ASP A 107 -7.56 14.59 -2.92
C ASP A 107 -7.22 14.77 -4.41
N THR A 108 -6.23 14.00 -4.86
CA THR A 108 -5.86 13.80 -6.27
C THR A 108 -5.92 12.32 -6.56
#